data_AF-A0A2N7PNK8-F1
#
_entry.id   AF-A0A2N7PNK8-F1
#
_cell.length_a   1.000
_cell.length_b   1.000
_cell.length_c   1.000
_cell.angle_alpha   90.00
_cell.angle_beta   90.00
_cell.angle_gamma   90.00
#
_symmetry.space_group_name_H-M   'P 1'
#
loop_
_entity.id
_entity.type
_entity.pdbx_description
1 polymer ?
#
loop_
_entity_poly.entity_id
_entity_poly.type
_entity_poly.pdbx_seq_one_letter_code
_entity_poly.pdbx_strand_id
1 'polypeptide(L)'
;MALNSGCGWVLVGTGAAVGYKVATDPRSIGTQIDDATITTKVKLKLIEDKEIKAFSIDVDTLNGVVTLTGVVETEAQRIKAIELAKSVPGVKA
;
A
#
# COMPACT_ATOMS: atom_id res chain seq x y z
N MET A 1 -14.35 14.94 32.97
CA MET A 1 -14.81 13.56 33.20
C MET A 1 -16.04 13.34 32.33
N ALA A 2 -15.95 12.68 31.17
CA ALA A 2 -15.86 11.23 30.95
C ALA A 2 -17.22 10.51 31.11
N LEU A 3 -17.82 10.14 29.97
CA LEU A 3 -18.53 8.87 29.78
C LEU A 3 -18.41 8.52 28.28
N ASN A 4 -17.31 7.89 27.84
CA ASN A 4 -16.99 6.47 27.94
C ASN A 4 -17.58 5.67 26.77
N SER A 5 -16.68 5.20 25.91
CA SER A 5 -16.61 3.84 25.38
C SER A 5 -17.94 3.14 25.12
N GLY A 6 -18.36 3.14 23.86
CA GLY A 6 -19.47 2.31 23.41
C GLY A 6 -19.39 2.11 21.91
N CYS A 7 -19.08 0.88 21.49
CA CYS A 7 -19.28 0.39 20.14
C CYS A 7 -20.69 0.73 19.65
N GLY A 8 -20.79 1.18 18.40
CA GLY A 8 -22.02 1.00 17.64
C GLY A 8 -22.55 2.27 17.00
N TRP A 9 -21.92 2.69 15.90
CA TRP A 9 -22.53 3.61 14.94
C TRP A 9 -22.58 3.01 13.54
N VAL A 10 -23.09 1.78 13.41
CA VAL A 10 -23.62 1.41 12.10
C VAL A 10 -24.92 0.65 12.24
N LEU A 11 -26.01 1.41 12.17
CA LEU A 11 -27.26 0.92 11.62
C LEU A 11 -27.05 0.71 10.12
N VAL A 12 -26.88 -0.53 9.69
CA VAL A 12 -27.21 -0.91 8.31
C VAL A 12 -28.27 -1.97 8.36
N GLY A 13 -29.46 -1.53 7.95
CA GLY A 13 -30.55 -2.41 7.60
C GLY A 13 -30.10 -3.40 6.52
N THR A 14 -30.49 -4.65 6.76
CA THR A 14 -30.86 -5.64 5.74
C THR A 14 -30.38 -5.35 4.32
N GLY A 15 -29.20 -5.90 3.94
CA GLY A 15 -28.81 -6.08 2.53
C GLY A 15 -27.54 -5.37 2.04
N ALA A 16 -26.80 -4.61 2.86
CA ALA A 16 -25.62 -3.85 2.42
C ALA A 16 -24.32 -4.22 3.18
N ALA A 17 -23.87 -5.48 3.06
CA ALA A 17 -22.69 -5.97 3.80
C ALA A 17 -21.31 -5.65 3.17
N VAL A 18 -21.19 -4.72 2.21
CA VAL A 18 -19.89 -4.38 1.58
C VAL A 18 -19.45 -2.91 1.72
N GLY A 19 -20.24 -2.04 2.35
CA GLY A 19 -20.02 -0.58 2.28
C GLY A 19 -19.17 0.07 3.38
N TYR A 20 -18.91 -0.59 4.50
CA TYR A 20 -18.42 0.12 5.71
C TYR A 20 -16.96 0.56 5.65
N LYS A 21 -16.12 -0.12 4.85
CA LYS A 21 -14.71 0.25 4.70
C LYS A 21 -14.46 1.33 3.63
N VAL A 22 -15.47 1.67 2.82
CA VAL A 22 -15.39 2.69 1.76
C VAL A 22 -15.75 4.08 2.29
N ALA A 23 -16.51 4.18 3.39
CA ALA A 23 -17.08 5.44 3.84
C ALA A 23 -16.14 6.35 4.65
N THR A 24 -14.92 5.89 5.00
CA THR A 24 -14.00 6.62 5.88
C THR A 24 -12.55 6.71 5.37
N ASP A 25 -12.34 6.61 4.06
CA ASP A 25 -11.09 7.02 3.43
C ASP A 25 -11.40 8.21 2.51
N PRO A 26 -10.84 9.42 2.72
CA PRO A 26 -11.07 10.59 1.86
C PRO A 26 -10.49 10.41 0.45
N ARG A 27 -9.87 9.27 0.15
CA ARG A 27 -9.31 8.92 -1.15
C ARG A 27 -10.37 8.24 -2.03
N SER A 28 -10.45 8.68 -3.29
CA SER A 28 -11.28 8.02 -4.31
C SER A 28 -10.93 6.53 -4.40
N ILE A 29 -11.93 5.68 -4.57
CA ILE A 29 -11.75 4.24 -4.81
C ILE A 29 -10.79 4.02 -5.99
N GLY A 30 -10.81 4.90 -6.99
CA GLY A 30 -9.86 4.88 -8.10
C GLY A 30 -8.41 4.98 -7.63
N THR A 31 -8.09 5.94 -6.76
CA THR A 31 -6.73 6.13 -6.23
C THR A 31 -6.25 4.92 -5.42
N GLN A 32 -7.13 4.26 -4.67
CA GLN A 32 -6.77 3.05 -3.92
C GLN A 32 -6.47 1.86 -4.85
N ILE A 33 -7.23 1.71 -5.94
CA ILE A 33 -6.98 0.68 -6.96
C ILE A 33 -5.67 0.96 -7.71
N ASP A 34 -5.41 2.23 -8.03
CA ASP A 34 -4.17 2.67 -8.66
C ASP A 34 -2.96 2.37 -7.75
N ASP A 35 -3.04 2.74 -6.46
CA ASP A 35 -2.00 2.48 -5.45
C ASP A 35 -1.74 0.96 -5.28
N ALA A 36 -2.78 0.14 -5.25
CA ALA A 36 -2.65 -1.32 -5.16
C ALA A 36 -1.98 -1.89 -6.43
N THR A 37 -2.32 -1.35 -7.59
CA THR A 37 -1.72 -1.74 -8.87
C THR A 37 -0.24 -1.35 -8.93
N ILE A 38 0.11 -0.14 -8.49
CA ILE A 38 1.50 0.32 -8.36
C ILE A 38 2.27 -0.61 -7.41
N THR A 39 1.72 -0.86 -6.22
CA THR A 39 2.33 -1.74 -5.22
C THR A 39 2.62 -3.13 -5.80
N THR A 40 1.66 -3.70 -6.53
CA THR A 40 1.82 -5.01 -7.17
C THR A 40 2.92 -4.98 -8.22
N LYS A 41 2.97 -3.95 -9.07
CA LYS A 41 4.04 -3.80 -10.08
C LYS A 41 5.41 -3.65 -9.44
N VAL A 42 5.53 -2.84 -8.38
CA VAL A 42 6.79 -2.67 -7.63
C VAL A 42 7.21 -4.01 -7.02
N LYS A 43 6.29 -4.73 -6.35
CA LYS A 43 6.58 -6.06 -5.78
C LYS A 43 7.02 -7.06 -6.86
N LEU A 44 6.36 -7.10 -8.02
CA LEU A 44 6.74 -7.97 -9.12
C LEU A 44 8.16 -7.67 -9.61
N LYS A 45 8.50 -6.40 -9.85
CA LYS A 45 9.84 -5.95 -10.26
C LYS A 45 10.92 -6.35 -9.25
N LEU A 46 10.61 -6.25 -7.96
CA LEU A 46 11.52 -6.68 -6.89
C LEU A 46 11.67 -8.21 -6.85
N ILE A 47 10.60 -8.97 -7.10
CA ILE A 47 10.64 -10.44 -7.12
C ILE A 47 11.41 -10.96 -8.35
N GLU A 48 11.31 -10.28 -9.49
CA GLU A 48 12.08 -10.60 -10.69
C GLU A 48 13.59 -10.46 -10.45
N ASP A 49 13.99 -9.57 -9.52
CA ASP A 49 15.38 -9.37 -9.14
C ASP A 49 15.83 -10.41 -8.11
N LYS A 50 16.60 -11.40 -8.57
CA LYS A 50 17.11 -12.49 -7.71
C LYS A 50 18.05 -12.03 -6.60
N GLU A 51 18.61 -10.83 -6.73
CA GLU A 51 19.51 -10.27 -5.73
C GLU A 51 18.74 -9.65 -4.56
N ILE A 52 17.45 -9.34 -4.73
CA ILE A 52 16.63 -8.69 -3.71
C ILE A 52 15.64 -9.71 -3.16
N LYS A 53 15.65 -9.93 -1.84
CA LYS A 53 14.63 -10.74 -1.16
C LYS A 53 13.34 -9.93 -1.04
N ALA A 54 12.59 -9.83 -2.14
CA ALA A 54 11.36 -9.05 -2.21
C ALA A 54 10.30 -9.47 -1.18
N PHE A 55 10.31 -10.74 -0.74
CA PHE A 55 9.42 -11.23 0.34
C PHE A 55 9.76 -10.67 1.72
N SER A 56 10.93 -10.07 1.92
CA SER A 56 11.36 -9.43 3.16
C SER A 56 11.25 -7.90 3.12
N ILE A 57 10.71 -7.35 2.02
CA ILE A 57 10.50 -5.92 1.81
C ILE A 57 9.00 -5.67 1.70
N ASP A 58 8.47 -4.91 2.63
CA ASP A 58 7.14 -4.34 2.54
C ASP A 58 7.14 -3.10 1.66
N VAL A 59 6.11 -3.02 0.82
CA VAL A 59 5.90 -1.94 -0.14
C VAL A 59 4.54 -1.35 0.15
N ASP A 60 4.52 -0.11 0.57
CA ASP A 60 3.31 0.66 0.84
C ASP A 60 3.22 1.81 -0.15
N THR A 61 2.09 1.95 -0.82
CA THR A 61 1.85 3.08 -1.74
C THR A 61 0.69 3.91 -1.22
N LEU A 62 0.89 5.22 -1.11
CA LEU A 62 -0.11 6.18 -0.65
C LEU A 62 -0.16 7.36 -1.62
N ASN A 63 -1.26 7.50 -2.36
CA ASN A 63 -1.48 8.57 -3.34
C ASN A 63 -0.35 8.69 -4.38
N GLY A 64 0.18 7.55 -4.83
CA GLY A 64 1.32 7.47 -5.76
C GLY A 64 2.71 7.62 -5.11
N VAL A 65 2.81 7.86 -3.81
CA VAL A 65 4.09 7.88 -3.09
C VAL A 65 4.39 6.48 -2.56
N VAL A 66 5.51 5.90 -2.97
CA VAL A 66 5.93 4.55 -2.60
C VAL A 66 6.91 4.59 -1.44
N THR A 67 6.61 3.84 -0.39
CA THR A 67 7.47 3.62 0.77
C THR A 67 7.92 2.16 0.77
N LEU A 68 9.24 1.95 0.85
CA LEU A 68 9.86 0.64 0.93
C LEU A 68 10.42 0.45 2.34
N THR A 69 10.00 -0.61 3.03
CA THR A 69 10.43 -0.90 4.39
C THR A 69 10.87 -2.36 4.47
N GLY A 70 12.05 -2.63 5.03
CA GLY A 70 12.54 -4.00 5.15
C GLY A 70 14.03 -4.07 5.36
N VAL A 71 14.56 -5.30 5.27
CA VAL A 71 15.98 -5.60 5.43
C VAL A 71 16.58 -5.97 4.08
N VAL A 72 17.71 -5.35 3.75
CA VAL A 72 18.53 -5.66 2.58
C VAL A 72 19.94 -6.00 3.03
N GLU A 73 20.62 -6.88 2.30
CA GLU A 73 21.95 -7.38 2.65
C GLU A 73 23.07 -6.42 2.26
N THR A 74 22.84 -5.60 1.21
CA THR A 74 23.83 -4.63 0.71
C THR A 74 23.21 -3.29 0.36
N GLU A 75 24.04 -2.24 0.35
CA GLU A 75 23.63 -0.91 -0.10
C GLU A 75 23.28 -0.90 -1.60
N ALA A 76 23.98 -1.70 -2.42
CA ALA A 76 23.67 -1.84 -3.84
C ALA A 76 22.23 -2.35 -4.06
N GLN A 77 21.79 -3.34 -3.28
CA GLN A 77 20.40 -3.82 -3.31
C GLN A 77 19.40 -2.72 -2.92
N ARG A 78 19.73 -1.87 -1.94
CA ARG A 78 18.89 -0.72 -1.56
C ARG A 78 18.71 0.23 -2.75
N ILE A 79 19.80 0.63 -3.39
CA ILE A 79 19.78 1.56 -4.52
C ILE A 79 18.96 0.95 -5.67
N LYS A 80 19.20 -0.32 -5.99
CA LYS A 80 18.50 -1.03 -7.04
C LYS A 80 16.99 -1.15 -6.77
N ALA A 81 16.60 -1.42 -5.53
CA ALA A 81 15.19 -1.44 -5.12
C ALA A 81 14.50 -0.07 -5.35
N ILE A 82 15.20 1.02 -5.05
CA ILE A 82 14.72 2.39 -5.28
C ILE A 82 14.57 2.66 -6.78
N GLU A 83 15.56 2.28 -7.60
CA GLU A 83 15.50 2.44 -9.05
C GLU A 83 14.36 1.63 -9.68
N LEU A 84 14.18 0.38 -9.24
CA LEU A 84 13.09 -0.48 -9.68
C LEU A 84 11.73 0.12 -9.31
N ALA A 85 11.57 0.62 -8.09
CA ALA A 85 10.34 1.28 -7.67
C ALA A 85 10.06 2.55 -8.49
N LYS A 86 11.07 3.38 -8.75
CA LYS A 86 10.95 4.58 -9.59
C LYS A 86 10.63 4.27 -11.06
N SER A 87 11.04 3.11 -11.55
CA SER A 87 10.74 2.69 -12.93
C SER A 87 9.26 2.38 -13.16
N VAL A 88 8.46 2.23 -12.09
CA VAL A 88 7.05 1.93 -12.20
C VAL A 88 6.27 3.19 -12.59
N PRO A 89 5.50 3.15 -13.71
CA PRO A 89 4.73 4.31 -14.15
C PRO A 89 3.61 4.62 -13.14
N GLY A 90 3.51 5.90 -12.76
CA GLY A 90 2.55 6.40 -11.77
C GLY A 90 3.14 6.70 -10.40
N VAL A 91 4.41 6.32 -10.15
CA VAL A 91 5.11 6.69 -8.92
C VAL A 91 5.45 8.19 -8.95
N LYS A 92 5.07 8.89 -7.89
CA LYS A 92 5.43 10.28 -7.62
C LYS A 92 6.66 10.26 -6.70
N ALA A 93 7.79 10.73 -7.21
CA ALA A 93 9.10 10.76 -6.54
C ALA A 93 9.46 12.16 -6.04
#